data_AF-A0AAV7E6N0-F1
#
_entry.id   AF-A0AAV7E6N0-F1
#
_cell.length_a   1.000
_cell.length_b   1.000
_cell.length_c   1.000
_cell.angle_alpha   90.00
_cell.angle_beta   90.00
_cell.angle_gamma   90.00
#
_symmetry.space_group_name_H-M   'P 1'
#
loop_
_entity.id
_entity.type
_entity.pdbx_description
1 polymer ?
#
loop_
_entity_poly.entity_id
_entity_poly.type
_entity_poly.pdbx_seq_one_letter_code
_entity_poly.pdbx_strand_id
1 'polypeptide(L)'
;MGTLARVASYKFISPSFWFDYRPSSASSSFIFSVSRSNMALFKALVIASLLLFLLLVDAGDHTAGLEEEQHTLTRNDAGGYPPQKIEYCRGACAGRCRLSSRPNLCKRACGTCCARCNCVPPGTYGNKEQCPCYAKMTTRGNKPKCP
;
A
#
# COMPACT_ATOMS: atom_id res chain seq x y z
N MET A 1 -54.89 -16.66 -2.61
CA MET A 1 -54.21 -17.18 -1.41
C MET A 1 -52.75 -16.75 -1.52
N GLY A 2 -52.44 -15.49 -1.17
CA GLY A 2 -51.75 -15.13 0.08
C GLY A 2 -50.21 -15.12 -0.17
N THR A 3 -49.39 -14.13 0.16
CA THR A 3 -49.57 -12.89 0.92
C THR A 3 -48.41 -11.96 0.52
N LEU A 4 -48.70 -10.67 0.47
CA LEU A 4 -47.75 -9.56 0.37
C LEU A 4 -46.72 -9.58 1.51
N ALA A 5 -45.47 -9.25 1.21
CA ALA A 5 -44.58 -8.62 2.18
C ALA A 5 -43.64 -7.63 1.46
N ARG A 6 -44.07 -6.37 1.44
CA ARG A 6 -43.21 -5.20 1.26
C ARG A 6 -42.37 -5.04 2.54
N VAL A 7 -41.07 -4.87 2.42
CA VAL A 7 -40.23 -4.23 3.44
C VAL A 7 -39.29 -3.30 2.66
N ALA A 8 -39.70 -2.05 2.44
CA ALA A 8 -39.40 -0.90 3.29
C ALA A 8 -37.90 -0.58 3.29
N SER A 9 -37.55 0.40 2.45
CA SER A 9 -36.36 1.23 2.60
C SER A 9 -36.28 1.79 4.02
N TYR A 10 -35.12 1.69 4.66
CA TYR A 10 -34.74 2.63 5.71
C TYR A 10 -33.31 3.11 5.52
N LYS A 11 -33.22 4.42 5.67
CA LYS A 11 -32.11 5.35 5.54
C LYS A 11 -31.12 5.09 6.69
N PHE A 12 -29.82 5.00 6.40
CA PHE A 12 -28.78 5.97 6.79
C PHE A 12 -28.54 6.18 8.30
N ILE A 13 -27.24 6.22 8.65
CA ILE A 13 -26.64 6.93 9.80
C ILE A 13 -26.67 6.16 11.13
N SER A 14 -25.55 5.53 11.52
CA SER A 14 -24.61 6.18 12.44
C SER A 14 -23.41 5.31 12.87
N PRO A 15 -22.32 5.97 13.32
CA PRO A 15 -21.03 5.38 13.63
C PRO A 15 -20.97 4.87 15.08
N SER A 16 -20.48 3.65 15.26
CA SER A 16 -20.11 3.13 16.57
C SER A 16 -18.62 3.35 16.78
N PHE A 17 -18.22 4.56 17.16
CA PHE A 17 -16.99 4.78 17.91
C PHE A 17 -17.24 5.91 18.91
N TRP A 18 -17.86 5.52 20.02
CA TRP A 18 -17.84 6.29 21.25
C TRP A 18 -16.44 6.18 21.84
N PHE A 19 -15.66 7.24 21.75
CA PHE A 19 -14.66 7.51 22.78
C PHE A 19 -15.20 8.65 23.63
N ASP A 20 -15.76 8.26 24.77
CA ASP A 20 -16.00 9.12 25.92
C ASP A 20 -14.68 9.81 26.32
N TYR A 21 -14.51 11.07 25.95
CA TYR A 21 -13.51 11.94 26.60
C TYR A 21 -14.23 12.77 27.66
N ARG A 22 -14.29 12.20 28.85
CA ARG A 22 -14.81 12.84 30.06
C ARG A 22 -13.72 13.73 30.67
N PRO A 23 -13.89 15.06 30.75
CA PRO A 23 -12.98 15.90 31.53
C PRO A 23 -13.43 15.82 32.99
N SER A 24 -12.59 15.25 33.85
CA SER A 24 -12.72 15.43 35.29
C SER A 24 -11.44 16.06 35.81
N SER A 25 -11.55 17.36 35.98
CA SER A 25 -10.83 18.20 36.91
C SER A 25 -10.56 17.48 38.24
N ALA A 26 -9.29 17.37 38.61
CA ALA A 26 -8.77 17.74 39.93
C ALA A 26 -7.34 17.23 40.08
N SER A 27 -6.43 18.18 40.27
CA SER A 27 -5.35 18.07 41.25
C SER A 27 -4.27 17.02 41.01
N SER A 28 -3.28 17.36 40.19
CA SER A 28 -1.91 17.06 40.57
C SER A 28 -1.03 18.26 40.34
N SER A 29 -1.09 19.17 41.29
CA SER A 29 -0.08 20.19 41.54
C SER A 29 1.21 19.50 42.00
N PHE A 30 1.88 18.79 41.10
CA PHE A 30 3.31 18.56 41.24
C PHE A 30 4.00 19.83 40.78
N ILE A 31 4.38 20.61 41.79
CA ILE A 31 5.22 21.79 41.76
C ILE A 31 6.41 21.56 40.82
N PHE A 32 6.30 21.97 39.55
CA PHE A 32 7.47 22.40 38.79
C PHE A 32 7.60 23.90 39.05
N SER A 33 8.22 24.20 40.19
CA SER A 33 8.71 25.54 40.52
C SER A 33 9.86 25.85 39.55
N VAL A 34 9.54 26.19 38.30
CA VAL A 34 10.49 26.86 37.41
C VAL A 34 10.24 28.34 37.57
N SER A 35 11.10 28.90 38.42
CA SER A 35 11.28 30.32 38.65
C SER A 35 11.08 31.14 37.37
N ARG A 36 10.37 32.27 37.49
CA ARG A 36 10.15 33.26 36.43
C ARG A 36 11.44 33.93 35.94
N SER A 37 12.58 33.52 36.47
CA SER A 37 13.92 33.79 35.95
C SER A 37 14.34 32.62 35.07
N ASN A 38 14.43 32.84 33.74
CA ASN A 38 15.03 31.95 32.72
C ASN A 38 14.09 31.39 31.62
N MET A 39 12.90 31.95 31.41
CA MET A 39 12.06 31.66 30.24
C MET A 39 12.81 31.85 28.90
N ALA A 40 13.79 32.76 28.86
CA ALA A 40 14.66 32.97 27.71
C ALA A 40 15.68 31.83 27.52
N LEU A 41 16.21 31.26 28.62
CA LEU A 41 17.13 30.13 28.56
C LEU A 41 16.41 28.83 28.20
N PHE A 42 15.18 28.62 28.69
CA PHE A 42 14.36 27.48 28.24
C PHE A 42 14.06 27.55 26.75
N LYS A 43 13.72 28.74 26.23
CA LYS A 43 13.54 28.95 24.78
C LYS A 43 14.84 28.71 24.01
N ALA A 44 15.98 29.18 24.51
CA ALA A 44 17.28 28.96 23.89
C ALA A 44 17.67 27.47 23.86
N LEU A 45 17.40 26.73 24.93
CA LEU A 45 17.66 25.28 25.01
C LEU A 45 16.75 24.49 24.04
N VAL A 46 15.47 24.86 23.92
CA VAL A 46 14.53 24.23 22.97
C VAL A 46 14.96 24.51 21.53
N ILE A 47 15.35 25.76 21.21
CA ILE A 47 15.82 26.13 19.86
C ILE A 47 17.14 25.42 19.52
N ALA A 48 18.10 25.37 20.45
CA ALA A 48 19.36 24.66 20.26
C ALA A 48 19.14 23.16 20.03
N SER A 49 18.23 22.54 20.79
CA SER A 49 17.86 21.13 20.59
C SER A 49 17.21 20.91 19.22
N LEU A 50 16.32 21.80 18.77
CA LEU A 50 15.63 21.69 17.48
C LEU A 50 16.61 21.86 16.31
N LEU A 51 17.56 22.79 16.41
CA LEU A 51 18.61 23.00 15.42
C LEU A 51 19.58 21.81 15.36
N LEU A 52 19.90 21.20 16.50
CA LEU A 52 20.72 19.99 16.55
C LEU A 52 20.04 18.81 15.84
N PHE A 53 18.72 18.64 16.03
CA PHE A 53 17.94 17.64 15.29
C PHE A 53 17.93 17.89 13.78
N LEU A 54 17.83 19.15 13.34
CA LEU A 54 17.87 19.50 11.91
C LEU A 54 19.25 19.22 11.28
N LEU A 55 20.35 19.47 11.99
CA LEU A 55 21.70 19.13 11.52
C LEU A 55 21.93 17.62 11.41
N LEU A 56 21.34 16.82 12.30
CA LEU A 56 21.43 15.36 12.23
C LEU A 56 20.65 14.77 11.05
N VAL A 57 19.62 15.45 10.54
CA VAL A 57 18.87 15.04 9.35
C VAL A 57 19.67 15.26 8.07
N ASP A 58 20.53 16.29 8.02
CA ASP A 58 21.36 16.61 6.84
C ASP A 58 22.61 15.71 6.72
N ALA A 59 23.00 15.01 7.79
CA ALA A 59 24.05 13.98 7.74
C ALA A 59 23.58 12.64 7.14
N GLY A 60 22.34 12.59 6.64
CA GLY A 60 21.69 11.40 6.08
C GLY A 60 21.74 11.24 4.55
N ASP A 61 22.48 12.07 3.80
CA ASP A 61 22.52 11.94 2.33
C ASP A 61 23.87 12.33 1.71
N HIS A 62 24.88 11.49 1.94
CA HIS A 62 26.04 11.39 1.06
C HIS A 62 26.41 9.91 0.85
N THR A 63 25.64 9.25 -0.01
CA THR A 63 26.21 8.20 -0.87
C THR A 63 26.06 8.65 -2.32
N ALA A 64 27.01 9.46 -2.76
CA ALA A 64 27.47 9.38 -4.14
C ALA A 64 28.26 8.07 -4.26
N GLY A 65 27.62 7.04 -4.82
CA GLY A 65 28.23 5.75 -5.14
C GLY A 65 27.72 5.28 -6.49
N LEU A 66 28.59 5.33 -7.50
CA LEU A 66 28.46 4.53 -8.72
C LEU A 66 28.76 3.08 -8.33
N GLU A 67 27.74 2.27 -8.09
CA GLU A 67 27.91 0.82 -8.06
C GLU A 67 26.79 0.16 -8.86
N GLU A 68 27.20 -0.47 -9.96
CA GLU A 68 26.36 -1.35 -10.75
C GLU A 68 25.90 -2.54 -9.89
N GLU A 69 24.64 -2.56 -9.48
CA GLU A 69 24.01 -3.82 -9.07
C GLU A 69 23.59 -4.59 -10.32
N GLN A 70 24.59 -5.21 -10.91
CA GLN A 70 24.45 -6.33 -11.83
C GLN A 70 23.73 -7.45 -11.06
N HIS A 71 22.41 -7.54 -11.26
CA HIS A 71 21.57 -8.65 -10.81
C HIS A 71 22.25 -9.98 -11.16
N THR A 72 22.93 -10.57 -10.18
CA THR A 72 23.51 -11.89 -10.25
C THR A 72 22.40 -12.92 -10.44
N LEU A 73 22.35 -13.51 -11.62
CA LEU A 73 21.55 -14.70 -11.90
C LEU A 73 22.12 -15.90 -11.14
N THR A 74 21.67 -16.11 -9.91
CA THR A 74 21.75 -17.43 -9.27
C THR A 74 20.37 -18.09 -9.34
N ARG A 75 20.20 -18.88 -10.41
CA ARG A 75 19.08 -19.80 -10.57
C ARG A 75 19.27 -20.98 -9.61
N ASN A 76 18.46 -21.03 -8.56
CA ASN A 76 18.09 -22.27 -7.89
C ASN A 76 16.57 -22.33 -7.81
N ASP A 77 16.00 -23.12 -8.71
CA ASP A 77 14.56 -23.43 -8.76
C ASP A 77 14.17 -24.26 -7.53
N ALA A 78 13.73 -23.56 -6.48
CA ALA A 78 12.87 -24.11 -5.43
C ALA A 78 11.89 -23.02 -4.95
N GLY A 79 10.81 -22.83 -5.70
CA GLY A 79 9.51 -22.43 -5.15
C GLY A 79 9.35 -21.07 -4.44
N GLY A 80 10.27 -20.12 -4.56
CA GLY A 80 10.13 -18.77 -3.99
C GLY A 80 10.11 -17.68 -5.06
N TYR A 81 8.93 -17.13 -5.38
CA TYR A 81 8.85 -15.90 -6.16
C TYR A 81 9.29 -14.75 -5.24
N PRO A 82 10.26 -13.89 -5.62
CA PRO A 82 10.70 -12.81 -4.74
C PRO A 82 9.50 -11.94 -4.33
N PRO A 83 9.42 -11.48 -3.07
CA PRO A 83 8.24 -10.80 -2.54
C PRO A 83 7.83 -9.60 -3.39
N GLN A 84 8.84 -8.85 -3.87
CA GLN A 84 8.74 -7.74 -4.83
C GLN A 84 7.84 -8.07 -6.03
N LYS A 85 8.01 -9.27 -6.56
CA LYS A 85 7.39 -9.73 -7.79
C LYS A 85 5.95 -10.17 -7.50
N ILE A 86 5.69 -10.77 -6.34
CA ILE A 86 4.33 -11.15 -5.89
C ILE A 86 3.47 -9.89 -5.78
N GLU A 87 4.01 -8.85 -5.16
CA GLU A 87 3.31 -7.57 -4.97
C GLU A 87 3.05 -6.86 -6.30
N TYR A 88 4.02 -6.85 -7.23
CA TYR A 88 3.81 -6.32 -8.58
C TYR A 88 2.62 -7.00 -9.29
N CYS A 89 2.61 -8.34 -9.30
CA CYS A 89 1.51 -9.08 -9.94
C CYS A 89 0.17 -8.84 -9.25
N ARG A 90 0.13 -8.73 -7.92
CA ARG A 90 -1.10 -8.44 -7.17
C ARG A 90 -1.68 -7.09 -7.55
N GLY A 91 -0.87 -6.04 -7.52
CA GLY A 91 -1.30 -4.68 -7.86
C GLY A 91 -1.73 -4.56 -9.31
N ALA A 92 -0.90 -5.06 -10.23
CA ALA A 92 -1.19 -4.95 -11.66
C ALA A 92 -2.43 -5.74 -12.08
N CYS A 93 -2.60 -6.97 -11.56
CA CYS A 93 -3.81 -7.75 -11.83
C CYS A 93 -5.06 -7.18 -11.16
N ALA A 94 -4.93 -6.48 -10.03
CA ALA A 94 -6.05 -5.75 -9.44
C ALA A 94 -6.54 -4.62 -10.35
N GLY A 95 -5.62 -3.85 -10.95
CA GLY A 95 -5.94 -2.81 -11.93
C GLY A 95 -6.58 -3.40 -13.19
N ARG A 96 -5.95 -4.43 -13.77
CA ARG A 96 -6.41 -5.09 -15.00
C ARG A 96 -7.80 -5.68 -14.89
N CYS A 97 -8.13 -6.28 -13.74
CA CYS A 97 -9.39 -6.98 -13.52
C CYS A 97 -10.48 -6.11 -12.89
N ARG A 98 -10.25 -4.79 -12.70
CA ARG A 98 -11.16 -3.89 -11.98
C ARG A 98 -12.57 -3.82 -12.58
N LEU A 99 -12.69 -3.86 -13.91
CA LEU A 99 -13.97 -3.79 -14.64
C LEU A 99 -14.42 -5.16 -15.17
N SER A 100 -13.76 -6.24 -14.78
CA SER A 100 -14.17 -7.58 -15.19
C SER A 100 -15.47 -7.97 -14.48
N SER A 101 -16.43 -8.54 -15.21
CA SER A 101 -17.65 -9.11 -14.62
C SER A 101 -17.37 -10.28 -13.67
N ARG A 102 -16.19 -10.91 -13.80
CA ARG A 102 -15.75 -12.05 -12.97
C ARG A 102 -14.36 -11.76 -12.39
N PRO A 103 -14.24 -10.82 -11.43
CA PRO A 103 -12.94 -10.29 -10.99
C PRO A 103 -12.04 -11.36 -10.39
N ASN A 104 -12.60 -12.32 -9.63
CA ASN A 104 -11.80 -13.41 -9.02
C ASN A 104 -11.22 -14.36 -10.07
N LEU A 105 -12.01 -14.70 -11.10
CA LEU A 105 -11.54 -15.53 -12.20
C LEU A 105 -10.47 -14.80 -13.03
N CYS A 106 -10.70 -13.52 -13.32
CA CYS A 106 -9.75 -12.66 -14.01
C CYS A 106 -8.41 -12.58 -13.24
N LYS A 107 -8.44 -12.29 -11.93
CA LYS A 107 -7.23 -12.19 -11.10
C LYS A 107 -6.45 -13.51 -11.08
N ARG A 108 -7.13 -14.65 -11.02
CA ARG A 108 -6.48 -15.99 -11.07
C ARG A 108 -5.76 -16.23 -12.40
N ALA A 109 -6.43 -15.91 -13.51
CA ALA A 109 -5.84 -16.05 -14.83
C ALA A 109 -4.66 -15.07 -15.02
N CYS A 110 -4.87 -13.79 -14.70
CA CYS A 110 -3.85 -12.75 -14.75
C CYS A 110 -2.64 -13.11 -13.89
N GLY A 111 -2.83 -13.58 -12.66
CA GLY A 111 -1.73 -13.96 -11.77
C GLY A 111 -0.89 -15.11 -12.33
N THR A 112 -1.52 -16.10 -12.96
CA THR A 112 -0.79 -17.19 -13.65
C THR A 112 0.03 -16.64 -14.84
N CYS A 113 -0.51 -15.65 -15.55
CA CYS A 113 0.17 -15.01 -16.66
C CYS A 113 1.32 -14.12 -16.21
N CYS A 114 1.10 -13.33 -15.17
CA CYS A 114 2.11 -12.47 -14.57
C CYS A 114 3.24 -13.27 -13.93
N ALA A 115 2.94 -14.40 -13.27
CA ALA A 115 3.98 -15.26 -12.71
C ALA A 115 4.95 -15.82 -13.77
N ARG A 116 4.46 -16.05 -14.99
CA ARG A 116 5.27 -16.55 -16.11
C ARG A 116 5.97 -15.44 -16.89
N CYS A 117 5.24 -14.37 -17.19
CA CYS A 117 5.68 -13.32 -18.10
C CYS A 117 6.23 -12.08 -17.39
N ASN A 118 6.02 -11.96 -16.08
CA ASN A 118 6.43 -10.83 -15.23
C ASN A 118 6.00 -9.46 -15.77
N CYS A 119 4.90 -9.43 -16.50
CA CYS A 119 4.38 -8.27 -17.23
C CYS A 119 2.87 -8.37 -17.26
N VAL A 120 2.18 -7.28 -16.89
CA VAL A 120 0.74 -7.12 -17.05
C VAL A 120 0.52 -5.83 -17.83
N PRO A 121 -0.14 -5.87 -19.00
CA PRO A 121 -0.34 -4.65 -19.75
C PRO A 121 -1.27 -3.66 -19.02
N PRO A 122 -1.12 -2.35 -19.26
CA PRO A 122 -1.89 -1.32 -18.57
C PRO A 122 -3.35 -1.27 -19.06
N GLY A 123 -4.20 -0.66 -18.24
CA GLY A 123 -5.64 -0.58 -18.50
C GLY A 123 -6.40 -1.86 -18.10
N THR A 124 -7.69 -1.89 -18.40
CA THR A 124 -8.59 -3.02 -18.06
C THR A 124 -8.89 -3.93 -19.24
N TYR A 125 -8.61 -3.50 -20.47
CA TYR A 125 -8.87 -4.23 -21.70
C TYR A 125 -7.82 -3.87 -22.76
N GLY A 126 -7.52 -4.79 -23.67
CA GLY A 126 -6.57 -4.57 -24.77
C GLY A 126 -5.10 -4.49 -24.33
N ASN A 127 -4.33 -3.67 -25.05
CA ASN A 127 -2.93 -3.35 -24.79
C ASN A 127 -1.97 -4.55 -24.72
N LYS A 128 -2.35 -5.68 -25.33
CA LYS A 128 -1.60 -6.94 -25.18
C LYS A 128 -0.25 -6.89 -25.92
N GLU A 129 -0.10 -6.01 -26.89
CA GLU A 129 1.14 -5.73 -27.63
C GLU A 129 2.29 -5.26 -26.73
N GLN A 130 1.97 -4.59 -25.61
CA GLN A 130 2.97 -4.12 -24.65
C GLN A 130 3.61 -5.25 -23.83
N CYS A 131 2.94 -6.41 -23.72
CA CYS A 131 3.50 -7.61 -23.10
C CYS A 131 3.34 -8.82 -24.06
N PRO A 132 4.27 -9.05 -25.01
CA PRO A 132 4.15 -10.11 -26.00
C PRO A 132 4.00 -11.52 -25.40
N CYS A 133 4.69 -11.81 -24.29
CA CYS A 133 4.54 -13.09 -23.58
C CYS A 133 3.10 -13.29 -23.05
N TYR A 134 2.52 -12.24 -22.47
CA TYR A 134 1.16 -12.26 -21.93
C TYR A 134 0.12 -12.48 -23.06
N ALA A 135 0.35 -11.87 -24.23
CA ALA A 135 -0.51 -12.02 -25.40
C ALA A 135 -0.46 -13.41 -26.04
N LYS A 136 0.73 -14.02 -26.12
CA LYS A 136 0.95 -15.31 -26.80
C LYS A 136 0.46 -16.51 -26.00
N MET A 137 0.17 -16.36 -24.71
CA MET A 137 -0.27 -17.47 -23.88
C MET A 137 -1.69 -17.93 -24.23
N THR A 138 -1.80 -19.18 -24.67
CA THR A 138 -3.06 -19.83 -25.00
C THR A 138 -3.39 -20.97 -24.05
N THR A 139 -4.67 -21.33 -24.01
CA THR A 139 -5.17 -22.57 -23.41
C THR A 139 -4.99 -23.74 -24.38
N ARG A 140 -5.22 -24.98 -23.93
CA ARG A 140 -5.18 -26.16 -24.81
C ARG A 140 -6.12 -26.07 -26.02
N GLY A 141 -7.18 -25.26 -25.94
CA GLY A 141 -8.12 -25.04 -27.05
C GLY A 141 -7.76 -23.86 -27.96
N ASN A 142 -6.48 -23.43 -27.99
CA ASN A 142 -5.99 -22.29 -28.79
C ASN A 142 -6.68 -20.94 -28.51
N LYS A 143 -7.41 -20.82 -27.39
CA LYS A 143 -8.01 -19.55 -26.95
C LYS A 143 -7.01 -18.76 -26.10
N PRO A 144 -7.01 -17.42 -26.16
CA PRO A 144 -6.17 -16.59 -25.30
C PRO A 144 -6.46 -16.91 -23.83
N LYS A 145 -5.40 -17.25 -23.08
CA LYS A 145 -5.51 -17.64 -21.67
C LYS A 145 -5.61 -16.43 -20.75
N CYS A 146 -4.91 -15.36 -21.10
CA CYS A 146 -4.76 -14.18 -20.25
C CYS A 146 -5.84 -13.14 -20.55
N PRO A 147 -6.45 -12.52 -19.51
CA PRO A 147 -7.51 -11.53 -19.68
C PRO A 147 -7.04 -10.32 -20.50
#